data_AF-A0A3E3I0C4-F1
#
_entry.id   AF-A0A3E3I0C4-F1
#
_cell.length_a   1.000
_cell.length_b   1.000
_cell.length_c   1.000
_cell.angle_alpha   90.00
_cell.angle_beta   90.00
_cell.angle_gamma   90.00
#
_symmetry.space_group_name_H-M   'P 1'
#
loop_
_entity.id
_entity.type
_entity.pdbx_description
1 polymer ?
#
loop_
_entity_poly.entity_id
_entity_poly.type
_entity_poly.pdbx_seq_one_letter_code
_entity_poly.pdbx_strand_id
1 'polypeptide(L)'
;MDIGPVNHEVDFCKVYDMETKEKVERILLKNSISYFVEWEVKGVGGLFFFRKPREKSACIFRIHSDEVSRAKELLKPVLGSKLKETGGKA
;
A
#
# COMPACT_ATOMS: atom_id res chain seq x y z
N MET A 1 -4.68 -10.47 -30.70
CA MET A 1 -3.69 -9.91 -29.75
C MET A 1 -4.43 -9.72 -28.45
N ASP A 2 -4.37 -10.71 -27.57
CA ASP A 2 -4.90 -10.60 -26.22
C ASP A 2 -4.02 -9.62 -25.45
N ILE A 3 -4.40 -8.35 -25.49
CA ILE A 3 -3.87 -7.35 -24.57
C ILE A 3 -4.50 -7.76 -23.23
N GLY A 4 -3.81 -8.61 -22.49
CA GLY A 4 -4.20 -9.00 -21.14
C GLY A 4 -4.45 -7.76 -20.28
N PRO A 5 -5.11 -7.92 -19.11
CA PRO A 5 -5.49 -6.78 -18.28
C PRO A 5 -4.28 -5.90 -18.00
N VAL A 6 -4.33 -4.66 -18.49
CA VAL A 6 -3.29 -3.65 -18.31
C VAL A 6 -3.46 -3.08 -16.90
N ASN A 7 -3.03 -3.83 -15.88
CA ASN A 7 -3.00 -3.32 -14.51
C ASN A 7 -1.66 -2.64 -14.25
N HIS A 8 -1.65 -1.31 -14.32
CA HIS A 8 -0.48 -0.50 -14.00
C HIS A 8 -0.34 -0.21 -12.50
N GLU A 9 -1.22 -0.72 -11.64
CA GLU A 9 -1.11 -0.55 -10.20
C GLU A 9 -0.13 -1.54 -9.58
N VAL A 10 0.88 -1.00 -8.91
CA VAL A 10 1.94 -1.77 -8.26
C VAL A 10 1.92 -1.57 -6.75
N ASP A 11 2.30 -2.61 -6.01
CA ASP A 11 2.51 -2.50 -4.57
C ASP A 11 3.65 -1.52 -4.28
N PHE A 12 3.32 -0.43 -3.59
CA PHE A 12 4.25 0.65 -3.33
C PHE A 12 4.87 0.56 -1.95
N CYS A 13 4.02 0.50 -0.91
CA CYS A 13 4.50 0.41 0.46
C CYS A 13 3.53 -0.32 1.37
N LYS A 14 4.06 -0.95 2.41
CA LYS A 14 3.30 -1.61 3.45
C LYS A 14 3.53 -0.91 4.78
N VAL A 15 2.47 -0.43 5.40
CA VAL A 15 2.51 0.26 6.70
C VAL A 15 1.76 -0.57 7.74
N TYR A 16 2.27 -0.55 8.97
CA TYR A 16 1.69 -1.30 10.09
C TYR A 16 1.04 -0.39 11.13
N ASP A 17 1.42 0.89 11.12
CA ASP A 17 0.95 1.90 12.08
C ASP A 17 -0.08 2.83 11.41
N MET A 18 -1.18 3.08 12.10
CA MET A 18 -2.25 3.97 11.61
C MET A 18 -1.78 5.41 11.44
N GLU A 19 -0.90 5.91 12.31
CA GLU A 19 -0.33 7.25 12.19
C GLU A 19 0.48 7.41 10.89
N THR A 20 1.29 6.41 10.56
CA THR A 20 2.08 6.38 9.32
C THR A 20 1.17 6.26 8.11
N LYS A 21 0.12 5.43 8.18
CA LYS A 21 -0.91 5.32 7.14
C LYS A 21 -1.53 6.67 6.82
N GLU A 22 -2.02 7.40 7.82
CA GLU A 22 -2.67 8.70 7.60
C GLU A 22 -1.72 9.74 6.99
N LYS A 23 -0.44 9.73 7.40
CA LYS A 23 0.58 10.60 6.81
C LYS A 23 0.82 10.26 5.33
N VAL A 24 0.87 8.98 4.98
CA VAL A 24 1.02 8.52 3.59
C VAL A 24 -0.20 8.95 2.76
N GLU A 25 -1.42 8.68 3.23
CA GLU A 25 -2.66 9.06 2.54
C GLU A 25 -2.71 10.56 2.27
N ARG A 26 -2.38 11.37 3.29
CA ARG A 26 -2.36 12.83 3.15
C ARG A 26 -1.38 13.31 2.08
N ILE A 27 -0.18 12.72 2.02
CA ILE A 27 0.84 13.11 1.04
C ILE A 27 0.41 12.69 -0.36
N LEU A 28 -0.12 11.48 -0.55
CA LEU A 28 -0.59 11.00 -1.85
C LEU A 28 -1.74 11.89 -2.37
N LEU A 29 -2.76 12.13 -1.54
CA LEU A 29 -3.90 13.00 -1.90
C LEU A 29 -3.47 14.43 -2.21
N LYS A 30 -2.59 15.02 -1.39
CA LYS A 30 -2.11 16.39 -1.60
C LYS A 30 -1.39 16.56 -2.94
N ASN A 31 -0.75 15.50 -3.42
CA ASN A 31 -0.05 15.51 -4.70
C ASN A 31 -0.92 14.96 -5.84
N SER A 32 -2.20 14.68 -5.63
CA SER A 32 -3.07 14.08 -6.67
C SER A 32 -2.55 12.74 -7.21
N ILE A 33 -1.89 11.95 -6.36
CA ILE A 33 -1.45 10.59 -6.68
C ILE A 33 -2.62 9.65 -6.38
N SER A 34 -3.07 8.89 -7.39
CA SER A 34 -4.13 7.90 -7.18
C SER A 34 -3.56 6.70 -6.41
N TYR A 35 -4.30 6.23 -5.41
CA TYR A 35 -3.89 5.09 -4.61
C TYR A 35 -5.05 4.20 -4.20
N PHE A 36 -4.73 2.92 -4.02
CA PHE A 36 -5.61 1.91 -3.47
C PHE A 36 -4.98 1.35 -2.19
N VAL A 37 -5.79 1.11 -1.15
CA VAL A 37 -5.31 0.53 0.12
C VAL A 37 -5.95 -0.82 0.33
N GLU A 38 -5.12 -1.85 0.37
CA GLU A 38 -5.52 -3.20 0.75
C GLU A 38 -5.20 -3.43 2.23
N TRP A 39 -6.19 -3.92 2.99
CA TRP A 39 -6.01 -4.26 4.39
C TRP A 39 -5.73 -5.75 4.53
N GLU A 40 -4.53 -6.11 5.00
CA GLU A 40 -4.24 -7.48 5.38
C GLU A 40 -4.87 -7.79 6.73
N VAL A 41 -5.98 -8.49 6.70
CA VAL A 41 -6.53 -9.14 7.90
C VAL A 41 -5.71 -10.39 8.17
N LYS A 42 -4.87 -10.38 9.22
CA LYS A 42 -4.24 -11.61 9.72
C LYS A 42 -5.30 -12.49 10.41
N GLY A 43 -6.08 -13.22 9.62
CA GLY A 43 -7.09 -14.14 10.08
C GLY A 43 -7.15 -15.37 9.16
N VAL A 44 -6.36 -16.39 9.51
CA VAL A 44 -6.42 -17.70 8.85
C VAL A 44 -7.75 -18.36 9.22
N GLY A 45 -8.54 -18.73 8.21
CA GLY A 45 -9.60 -19.74 8.32
C GLY A 45 -10.89 -19.26 8.98
N GLY A 46 -12.00 -19.42 8.26
CA GLY A 46 -13.33 -19.03 8.70
C GLY A 46 -13.71 -19.59 10.07
N LEU A 47 -14.40 -18.76 10.88
CA LEU A 47 -15.58 -19.12 11.69
C LEU A 47 -15.91 -18.06 12.75
N PHE A 48 -15.06 -17.07 13.05
CA PHE A 48 -15.29 -16.21 14.23
C PHE A 48 -15.65 -14.76 13.89
N PHE A 49 -16.93 -14.56 13.56
CA PHE A 49 -17.63 -13.27 13.46
C PHE A 49 -17.71 -12.46 14.79
N PHE A 50 -16.94 -12.82 15.84
CA PHE A 50 -17.09 -12.27 17.20
C PHE A 50 -15.77 -12.05 17.97
N ARG A 51 -14.65 -11.75 17.32
CA ARG A 51 -13.46 -11.28 18.03
C ARG A 51 -12.96 -9.96 17.44
N LYS A 52 -12.84 -8.96 18.32
CA LYS A 52 -12.31 -7.62 18.03
C LYS A 52 -11.11 -7.72 17.08
N PRO A 53 -11.02 -6.89 16.03
CA PRO A 53 -9.91 -6.94 15.10
C PRO A 53 -8.61 -6.75 15.89
N ARG A 54 -7.79 -7.79 15.89
CA ARG A 54 -6.50 -7.83 16.58
C ARG A 54 -5.64 -6.73 15.96
N GLU A 55 -5.15 -5.84 16.80
CA GLU A 55 -4.63 -4.47 16.55
C GLU A 55 -3.47 -4.28 15.54
N LYS A 56 -3.26 -5.17 14.57
CA LYS A 56 -2.14 -5.08 13.60
C LYS A 56 -2.55 -5.51 12.19
N SER A 57 -3.58 -4.87 11.63
CA SER A 57 -3.90 -4.97 10.21
C SER A 57 -2.89 -4.14 9.42
N ALA A 58 -2.03 -4.78 8.63
CA ALA A 58 -1.10 -4.05 7.76
C ALA A 58 -1.87 -3.46 6.58
N CYS A 59 -1.53 -2.24 6.18
CA CYS A 59 -2.10 -1.58 5.00
C CYS A 59 -1.07 -1.63 3.87
N ILE A 60 -1.47 -2.15 2.71
CA ILE A 60 -0.66 -2.15 1.50
C ILE A 60 -1.20 -1.05 0.59
N PHE A 61 -0.36 -0.07 0.29
CA PHE A 61 -0.65 0.98 -0.68
C PHE A 61 -0.23 0.51 -2.06
N ARG A 62 -1.17 0.56 -3.00
CA ARG A 62 -0.93 0.37 -4.43
C ARG A 62 -1.11 1.70 -5.13
N ILE A 63 -0.21 2.04 -6.04
CA ILE A 63 -0.29 3.25 -6.85
C ILE A 63 0.05 2.93 -8.30
N HIS A 64 -0.27 3.85 -9.20
CA HIS A 64 0.10 3.73 -10.60
C HIS A 64 1.63 3.69 -10.76
N SER A 65 2.14 2.79 -11.60
CA SER A 65 3.57 2.57 -11.85
C SER A 65 4.34 3.85 -12.20
N ASP A 66 3.77 4.72 -13.03
CA ASP A 66 4.37 6.02 -13.39
C ASP A 66 4.57 6.98 -12.21
N GLU A 67 3.74 6.86 -11.16
CA GLU A 67 3.80 7.74 -10.00
C GLU A 67 4.77 7.24 -8.92
N VAL A 68 5.31 6.02 -9.06
CA VAL A 68 6.18 5.39 -8.05
C VAL A 68 7.41 6.21 -7.74
N SER A 69 8.10 6.70 -8.76
CA SER A 69 9.31 7.52 -8.57
C SER A 69 9.01 8.80 -7.82
N ARG A 70 7.89 9.46 -8.14
CA ARG A 70 7.46 10.69 -7.47
C ARG A 70 7.02 10.43 -6.03
N ALA A 71 6.22 9.37 -5.82
CA ALA A 71 5.75 8.96 -4.52
C ALA A 71 6.91 8.57 -3.59
N LYS A 72 7.94 7.88 -4.11
CA LYS A 72 9.18 7.56 -3.39
C LYS A 72 9.81 8.83 -2.82
N GLU A 73 10.05 9.84 -3.65
CA GLU A 73 10.68 11.10 -3.22
C GLU A 73 9.84 11.83 -2.15
N LEU A 74 8.52 11.91 -2.35
CA LEU A 74 7.61 12.60 -1.45
C LEU A 74 7.47 11.90 -0.09
N LEU A 75 7.57 10.56 -0.05
CA LEU A 75 7.34 9.75 1.14
C LEU A 75 8.62 9.33 1.87
N LYS A 76 9.81 9.62 1.32
CA LYS A 76 11.12 9.49 2.01
C LYS A 76 11.10 9.97 3.47
N PRO A 77 10.59 11.16 3.83
CA PRO A 77 10.59 11.62 5.22
C PRO A 77 9.66 10.83 6.15
N VAL A 78 8.66 10.13 5.61
CA VAL A 78 7.65 9.38 6.38
C VAL A 78 8.00 7.90 6.48
N LEU A 79 8.46 7.30 5.38
CA LEU A 79 8.76 5.87 5.29
C LEU A 79 10.26 5.54 5.50
N GLY A 80 11.12 6.56 5.52
CA GLY A 80 12.57 6.40 5.57
C GLY A 80 13.14 5.71 4.33
N SER A 81 14.41 5.30 4.41
CA SER A 81 15.11 4.59 3.32
C SER A 81 14.67 3.12 3.12
N LYS A 82 13.62 2.66 3.80
CA LYS A 82 13.19 1.24 3.84
C LYS A 82 12.04 0.90 2.88
N LEU A 83 11.92 1.59 1.74
CA LEU A 83 11.06 1.07 0.66
C LEU A 83 11.76 -0.14 0.04
N LYS A 84 11.48 -1.34 0.56
CA LYS A 84 11.92 -2.59 -0.06
C LYS A 84 11.10 -2.73 -1.33
N GLU A 85 11.70 -2.46 -2.48
CA GLU A 85 11.13 -2.80 -3.79
C GLU A 85 10.77 -4.29 -3.76
N THR A 86 9.48 -4.58 -3.63
CA THR A 86 8.98 -5.92 -3.93
C THR A 86 8.97 -6.02 -5.44
N GLY A 87 10.14 -6.37 -5.98
CA GLY A 87 10.32 -6.64 -7.39
C GLY A 87 9.28 -7.63 -7.88
N GLY A 88 8.68 -7.29 -9.03
CA GLY A 88 7.74 -8.13 -9.74
C GLY A 88 8.30 -9.54 -9.89
N LYS A 89 7.46 -10.53 -9.58
CA LYS A 89 7.76 -11.92 -9.88
C LYS A 89 7.73 -12.06 -11.40
N ALA A 90 8.88 -12.44 -11.96
CA ALA A 90 9.05 -12.86 -13.35
C ALA A 90 8.17 -14.08 -13.67
#